data_AF-A0AAU9CE22-F1
#
_entry.id   AF-A0AAU9CE22-F1
#
_cell.length_a   1.000
_cell.length_b   1.000
_cell.length_c   1.000
_cell.angle_alpha   90.00
_cell.angle_beta   90.00
_cell.angle_gamma   90.00
#
_symmetry.space_group_name_H-M   'P 1'
#
loop_
_entity.id
_entity.type
_entity.pdbx_description
1 polymer ?
#
loop_
_entity_poly.entity_id
_entity_poly.type
_entity_poly.pdbx_seq_one_letter_code
_entity_poly.pdbx_strand_id
1 'polypeptide(L)'
;MGLFGHKDPQKVFNGPEFTVTSVLFEPPRLSMLPWVVEDASRGLWAVRFPGCEPAVFCDADLLACQIVERAPEPEGNNRDLAARIMANPAAVSRGNAAEKGCCLGLSVALAVRSGAEGVARLEIPVITREVSRDSLAFKSLSGYAEELKGSMDAVIARGAAKSGGAERKE
;
A
#
# COMPACT_ATOMS: atom_id res chain seq x y z
N MET A 1 -19.89 -4.42 -28.30
CA MET A 1 -19.75 -4.27 -26.84
C MET A 1 -18.43 -4.90 -26.42
N GLY A 2 -17.61 -4.19 -25.64
CA GLY A 2 -16.33 -4.73 -25.11
C GLY A 2 -15.20 -3.70 -25.03
N LEU A 3 -15.47 -2.48 -24.56
CA LEU A 3 -14.50 -1.36 -24.56
C LEU A 3 -13.41 -1.44 -23.47
N PHE A 4 -13.34 -2.53 -22.70
CA PHE A 4 -12.37 -2.65 -21.60
C PHE A 4 -11.91 -4.10 -21.42
N GLY A 5 -10.99 -4.55 -22.29
CA GLY A 5 -10.23 -5.76 -22.06
C GLY A 5 -9.39 -5.65 -20.79
N HIS A 6 -9.22 -6.75 -20.06
CA HIS A 6 -8.25 -6.81 -18.96
C HIS A 6 -6.87 -6.38 -19.50
N LYS A 7 -6.19 -5.48 -18.77
CA LYS A 7 -4.84 -5.07 -19.16
C LYS A 7 -3.92 -6.27 -18.90
N ASP A 8 -3.22 -6.70 -19.94
CA ASP A 8 -2.17 -7.70 -19.82
C ASP A 8 -1.09 -7.18 -18.84
N PRO A 9 -0.93 -7.80 -17.66
CA PRO A 9 -0.04 -7.30 -16.62
C PRO A 9 1.42 -7.31 -17.10
N GLN A 10 1.82 -8.20 -18.01
CA GLN A 10 3.18 -8.20 -18.54
C GLN A 10 3.49 -6.89 -19.28
N LYS A 11 2.53 -6.36 -20.05
CA LYS A 11 2.68 -5.08 -20.76
C LYS A 11 2.80 -3.88 -19.81
N VAL A 12 2.30 -4.02 -18.59
CA VAL A 12 2.38 -2.98 -17.56
C VAL A 12 3.78 -2.95 -16.92
N PHE A 13 4.47 -4.09 -16.85
CA PHE A 13 5.78 -4.24 -16.18
C PHE A 13 6.95 -4.50 -17.15
N ASN A 14 6.81 -4.14 -18.43
CA ASN A 14 7.80 -4.41 -19.47
C ASN A 14 9.25 -4.04 -19.06
N GLY A 15 10.10 -5.06 -18.90
CA GLY A 15 11.54 -4.95 -18.71
C GLY A 15 12.22 -6.32 -18.91
N PRO A 16 13.48 -6.39 -19.38
CA PRO A 16 14.16 -7.66 -19.65
C PRO A 16 14.46 -8.48 -18.39
N GLU A 17 14.41 -7.85 -17.22
CA GLU A 17 14.76 -8.45 -15.93
C GLU A 17 13.55 -8.68 -15.02
N PHE A 18 12.32 -8.76 -15.56
CA PHE A 18 11.15 -9.13 -14.74
C PHE A 18 10.08 -9.82 -15.58
N THR A 19 9.69 -11.03 -15.20
CA THR A 19 8.62 -11.78 -15.85
C THR A 19 7.46 -11.94 -14.88
N VAL A 20 6.28 -11.41 -15.26
CA VAL A 20 5.07 -11.57 -14.44
C VAL A 20 4.65 -13.04 -14.48
N THR A 21 4.84 -13.74 -13.37
CA THR A 21 4.35 -15.11 -13.18
C THR A 21 2.97 -15.15 -12.56
N SER A 22 2.64 -14.18 -11.71
CA SER A 22 1.31 -14.05 -11.12
C SER A 22 1.00 -12.60 -10.72
N VAL A 23 -0.29 -12.31 -10.52
CA VAL A 23 -0.77 -11.01 -10.05
C VAL A 23 -1.06 -11.13 -8.56
N LEU A 24 -0.38 -10.33 -7.75
CA LEU A 24 -0.58 -10.27 -6.30
C LEU A 24 -1.73 -9.33 -5.92
N PHE A 25 -1.94 -8.28 -6.71
CA PHE A 25 -3.07 -7.36 -6.56
C PHE A 25 -3.37 -6.66 -7.90
N GLU A 26 -4.62 -6.82 -8.37
CA GLU A 26 -5.15 -6.08 -9.52
C GLU A 26 -5.96 -4.88 -9.01
N PRO A 27 -5.53 -3.64 -9.29
CA PRO A 27 -6.23 -2.48 -8.81
C PRO A 27 -7.60 -2.33 -9.48
N PRO A 28 -8.63 -1.86 -8.75
CA PRO A 28 -9.91 -1.52 -9.32
C PRO A 28 -9.76 -0.53 -10.47
N ARG A 29 -10.62 -0.66 -11.48
CA ARG A 29 -10.63 0.24 -12.64
C ARG A 29 -10.81 1.68 -12.19
N LEU A 30 -10.07 2.59 -12.83
CA LEU A 30 -10.07 4.03 -12.55
C LEU A 30 -9.61 4.42 -11.13
N SER A 31 -9.03 3.49 -10.35
CA SER A 31 -8.38 3.81 -9.08
C SER A 31 -6.95 4.30 -9.27
N MET A 32 -6.41 4.94 -8.24
CA MET A 32 -4.99 5.32 -8.16
C MET A 32 -4.12 4.23 -7.49
N LEU A 33 -4.73 3.08 -7.15
CA LEU A 33 -4.02 1.97 -6.54
C LEU A 33 -3.04 1.35 -7.54
N PRO A 34 -1.89 0.86 -7.07
CA PRO A 34 -0.89 0.28 -7.94
C PRO A 34 -1.29 -1.13 -8.37
N TRP A 35 -0.72 -1.58 -9.47
CA TRP A 35 -0.58 -3.01 -9.72
C TRP A 35 0.50 -3.59 -8.82
N VAL A 36 0.27 -4.80 -8.31
CA VAL A 36 1.31 -5.58 -7.63
C VAL A 36 1.37 -6.97 -8.25
N VAL A 37 2.57 -7.37 -8.64
CA VAL A 37 2.83 -8.61 -9.39
C VAL A 37 4.09 -9.28 -8.85
N GLU A 38 4.26 -10.56 -9.18
CA GLU A 38 5.47 -11.31 -8.83
C GLU A 38 6.10 -12.00 -10.03
N ASP A 39 7.43 -12.14 -9.93
CA ASP A 39 8.24 -13.12 -10.65
C ASP A 39 8.70 -14.16 -9.62
N ALA A 40 7.85 -15.16 -9.38
CA ALA A 40 8.07 -16.19 -8.38
C ALA A 40 9.31 -17.03 -8.66
N SER A 41 9.69 -17.17 -9.95
CA SER A 41 10.86 -17.91 -10.39
C SER A 41 12.16 -17.31 -9.87
N ARG A 42 12.18 -15.99 -9.66
CA ARG A 42 13.33 -15.23 -9.18
C ARG A 42 13.15 -14.70 -7.75
N GLY A 43 11.98 -14.90 -7.15
CA GLY A 43 11.66 -14.36 -5.83
C GLY A 43 11.65 -12.84 -5.83
N LEU A 44 11.09 -12.26 -6.89
CA LEU A 44 10.91 -10.82 -7.02
C LEU A 44 9.42 -10.49 -7.02
N TRP A 45 9.12 -9.29 -6.54
CA TRP A 45 7.80 -8.69 -6.69
C TRP A 45 7.97 -7.25 -7.15
N ALA A 46 6.94 -6.70 -7.79
CA ALA A 46 6.98 -5.36 -8.32
C ALA A 46 5.68 -4.62 -8.04
N VAL A 47 5.80 -3.33 -7.81
CA VAL A 47 4.69 -2.39 -7.63
C VAL A 47 4.76 -1.34 -8.73
N ARG A 48 3.62 -1.03 -9.36
CA ARG A 48 3.54 0.07 -10.34
C ARG A 48 2.33 0.94 -10.08
N PHE A 49 2.58 2.17 -9.65
CA PHE A 49 1.55 3.20 -9.59
C PHE A 49 1.18 3.70 -11.00
N PRO A 50 -0.08 4.13 -11.21
CA PRO A 50 -0.48 4.74 -12.47
C PRO A 50 0.43 5.92 -12.85
N GLY A 51 1.03 5.88 -14.05
CA GLY A 51 1.91 6.92 -14.56
C GLY A 51 3.36 6.89 -14.05
N CYS A 52 3.70 5.98 -13.14
CA CYS A 52 5.07 5.79 -12.64
C CYS A 52 5.74 4.58 -13.29
N GLU A 53 7.07 4.54 -13.28
CA GLU A 53 7.81 3.31 -13.59
C GLU A 53 7.64 2.26 -12.49
N PRO A 54 7.73 0.95 -12.81
CA PRO A 54 7.66 -0.09 -11.80
C PRO A 54 8.87 -0.05 -10.86
N ALA A 55 8.61 -0.25 -9.57
CA ALA A 55 9.65 -0.55 -8.60
C ALA A 55 9.67 -2.06 -8.33
N VAL A 56 10.84 -2.68 -8.45
CA VAL A 56 11.05 -4.12 -8.28
C VAL A 56 11.83 -4.37 -6.99
N PHE A 57 11.43 -5.39 -6.25
CA PHE A 57 11.97 -5.75 -4.94
C PHE A 57 12.17 -7.26 -4.84
N CYS A 58 13.07 -7.69 -3.96
CA CYS A 58 13.20 -9.10 -3.60
C CYS A 58 12.19 -9.48 -2.52
N ASP A 59 11.67 -10.71 -2.58
CA ASP A 59 10.82 -11.29 -1.53
C ASP A 59 11.51 -11.24 -0.16
N ALA A 60 12.81 -11.54 -0.12
CA ALA A 60 13.61 -11.61 1.11
C ALA A 60 13.83 -10.25 1.79
N ASP A 61 13.65 -9.16 1.04
CA ASP A 61 13.79 -7.80 1.57
C ASP A 61 12.50 -7.27 2.18
N LEU A 62 11.35 -7.91 1.93
CA LEU A 62 10.09 -7.51 2.54
C LEU A 62 10.00 -8.07 3.96
N LEU A 63 10.05 -7.19 4.95
CA LEU A 63 10.18 -7.55 6.36
C LEU A 63 8.84 -7.56 7.10
N ALA A 64 7.96 -6.61 6.78
CA ALA A 64 6.67 -6.47 7.44
C ALA A 64 5.65 -5.77 6.53
N CYS A 65 4.38 -6.10 6.74
CA CYS A 65 3.24 -5.48 6.07
C CYS A 65 2.16 -5.16 7.10
N GLN A 66 1.70 -3.91 7.13
CA GLN A 66 0.65 -3.47 8.05
C GLN A 66 -0.33 -2.52 7.36
N ILE A 67 -1.60 -2.62 7.75
CA ILE A 67 -2.60 -1.61 7.41
C ILE A 67 -2.49 -0.50 8.46
N VAL A 68 -2.32 0.73 8.00
CA VAL A 68 -2.14 1.91 8.85
C VAL A 68 -3.25 2.90 8.56
N GLU A 69 -4.00 3.24 9.59
CA GLU A 69 -4.92 4.36 9.56
C GLU A 69 -4.21 5.65 9.93
N ARG A 70 -4.54 6.74 9.23
CA ARG A 70 -4.06 8.08 9.57
C ARG A 70 -4.71 8.53 10.88
N ALA A 71 -3.88 8.77 11.87
CA ALA A 71 -4.33 9.38 13.12
C ALA A 71 -4.78 10.84 12.89
N PRO A 72 -5.75 11.35 13.66
CA PRO A 72 -6.02 12.78 13.71
C PRO A 72 -4.76 13.52 14.14
N GLU A 73 -4.57 14.74 13.64
CA GLU A 73 -3.50 15.59 14.14
C GLU A 73 -3.76 15.89 15.62
N PRO A 74 -2.72 15.84 16.48
CA PRO A 74 -2.89 16.17 17.88
C PRO A 74 -3.45 17.58 18.01
N GLU A 75 -4.37 17.79 18.95
CA GLU A 75 -4.93 19.10 19.21
C GLU A 75 -3.80 20.07 19.62
N GLY A 76 -3.33 20.87 18.68
CA GLY A 76 -2.39 21.95 18.97
C GLY A 76 -3.08 23.01 19.84
N ASN A 77 -2.32 23.56 20.79
CA ASN A 77 -2.61 24.62 21.78
C ASN A 77 -4.04 25.17 21.80
N ASN A 78 -4.62 25.32 23.01
CA ASN A 78 -5.95 25.84 23.38
C ASN A 78 -6.26 27.26 22.85
N ARG A 79 -6.13 27.45 21.54
CA ARG A 79 -6.40 28.64 20.74
C ARG A 79 -7.86 28.60 20.36
N ASP A 80 -8.46 29.79 20.24
CA ASP A 80 -9.81 29.93 19.72
C ASP A 80 -9.95 29.30 18.32
N LEU A 81 -11.15 28.82 18.00
CA LEU A 81 -11.45 28.07 16.78
C LEU A 81 -11.06 28.84 15.52
N ALA A 82 -11.28 30.15 15.48
CA ALA A 82 -10.91 30.98 14.34
C ALA A 82 -9.40 30.92 14.05
N ALA A 83 -8.56 30.97 15.10
CA ALA A 83 -7.11 30.89 14.95
C ALA A 83 -6.64 29.50 14.48
N ARG A 84 -7.33 28.43 14.89
CA ARG A 84 -7.03 27.06 14.43
C ARG A 84 -7.37 26.89 12.95
N ILE A 85 -8.52 27.39 12.51
CA ILE A 85 -8.95 27.34 11.10
C ILE A 85 -7.98 28.14 10.22
N MET A 86 -7.59 29.34 10.65
CA MET A 86 -6.63 30.17 9.90
C MET A 86 -5.25 29.51 9.78
N ALA A 87 -4.82 28.75 10.79
CA ALA A 87 -3.52 28.08 10.77
C ALA A 87 -3.51 26.82 9.88
N ASN A 88 -4.53 25.97 10.01
CA ASN A 88 -4.63 24.74 9.22
C ASN A 88 -6.10 24.28 9.12
N PRO A 89 -6.85 24.74 8.10
CA PRO A 89 -8.26 24.37 7.96
C PRO A 89 -8.45 22.87 7.68
N ALA A 90 -7.47 22.24 7.01
CA ALA A 90 -7.51 20.80 6.72
C ALA A 90 -7.33 19.94 7.98
N ALA A 91 -6.51 20.38 8.95
CA ALA A 91 -6.38 19.70 10.23
C ALA A 91 -7.67 19.80 11.06
N VAL A 92 -8.28 20.99 11.12
CA VAL A 92 -9.58 21.17 11.81
C VAL A 92 -10.66 20.31 11.16
N SER A 93 -10.75 20.30 9.83
CA SER A 93 -11.72 19.45 9.13
C SER A 93 -11.52 17.96 9.41
N ARG A 94 -10.26 17.50 9.48
CA ARG A 94 -9.94 16.12 9.84
C ARG A 94 -10.28 15.78 11.28
N GLY A 95 -10.02 16.68 12.21
CA GLY A 95 -10.44 16.52 13.62
C GLY A 95 -11.95 16.31 13.73
N ASN A 96 -12.73 17.19 13.11
CA ASN A 96 -14.19 17.06 13.07
C ASN A 96 -14.67 15.77 12.38
N ALA A 97 -13.96 15.31 11.34
CA ALA A 97 -14.29 14.06 10.68
C ALA A 97 -13.98 12.84 11.58
N ALA A 98 -12.89 12.87 12.33
CA ALA A 98 -12.56 11.81 13.29
C ALA A 98 -13.61 11.70 14.41
N GLU A 99 -14.07 12.84 14.96
CA GLU A 99 -15.16 12.88 15.94
C GLU A 99 -16.46 12.28 15.41
N LYS A 100 -16.70 12.40 14.10
CA LYS A 100 -17.86 11.82 13.39
C LYS A 100 -17.67 10.36 12.98
N GLY A 101 -16.60 9.71 13.43
CA GLY A 101 -16.32 8.31 13.13
C GLY A 101 -15.85 8.05 11.69
N CYS A 102 -15.30 9.04 11.00
CA CYS A 102 -14.70 8.85 9.68
C CYS A 102 -13.28 8.25 9.80
N CYS A 103 -12.90 7.44 8.80
CA CYS A 103 -11.51 7.12 8.52
C CYS A 103 -10.85 8.32 7.82
N LEU A 104 -9.72 8.81 8.32
CA LEU A 104 -9.01 9.98 7.77
C LEU A 104 -8.00 9.65 6.67
N GLY A 105 -7.77 8.36 6.47
CA GLY A 105 -6.81 7.81 5.54
C GLY A 105 -6.43 6.41 5.95
N LEU A 106 -6.16 5.56 4.97
CA LEU A 106 -5.83 4.15 5.12
C LEU A 106 -4.73 3.83 4.12
N SER A 107 -3.64 3.22 4.57
CA SER A 107 -2.54 2.83 3.70
C SER A 107 -2.06 1.43 4.06
N VAL A 108 -1.59 0.68 3.07
CA VAL A 108 -0.78 -0.52 3.31
C VAL A 108 0.68 -0.08 3.37
N ALA A 109 1.29 -0.18 4.54
CA ALA A 109 2.68 0.18 4.77
C ALA A 109 3.55 -1.08 4.79
N LEU A 110 4.59 -1.06 3.97
CA LEU A 110 5.54 -2.14 3.78
C LEU A 110 6.91 -1.69 4.32
N ALA A 111 7.50 -2.52 5.18
CA ALA A 111 8.86 -2.35 5.63
C ALA A 111 9.77 -3.18 4.71
N VAL A 112 10.64 -2.50 3.96
CA VAL A 112 11.54 -3.12 2.98
C VAL A 112 12.97 -2.85 3.40
N ARG A 113 13.81 -3.88 3.43
CA ARG A 113 15.24 -3.75 3.69
C ARG A 113 15.89 -2.84 2.64
N SER A 114 16.72 -1.92 3.10
CA SER A 114 17.43 -0.96 2.26
C SER A 114 18.88 -0.86 2.71
N GLY A 115 19.78 -1.48 1.95
CA GLY A 115 21.18 -1.64 2.35
C GLY A 115 21.36 -2.65 3.50
N ALA A 116 22.55 -2.65 4.11
CA ALA A 116 22.92 -3.66 5.11
C ALA A 116 22.09 -3.58 6.40
N GLU A 117 21.79 -2.36 6.87
CA GLU A 117 21.10 -2.12 8.16
C GLU A 117 19.86 -1.23 8.05
N GLY A 118 19.57 -0.68 6.85
CA GLY A 118 18.44 0.23 6.67
C GLY A 118 17.11 -0.50 6.46
N VAL A 119 16.04 0.13 6.91
CA VAL A 119 14.66 -0.25 6.58
C VAL A 119 13.98 0.97 5.99
N ALA A 120 13.57 0.86 4.73
CA ALA A 120 12.75 1.83 4.05
C ALA A 120 11.27 1.50 4.23
N ARG A 121 10.42 2.53 4.22
CA ARG A 121 8.97 2.37 4.28
C ARG A 121 8.37 2.72 2.93
N LEU A 122 7.73 1.74 2.29
CA LEU A 122 6.91 1.95 1.11
C LEU A 122 5.45 2.02 1.55
N GLU A 123 4.74 3.09 1.18
CA GLU A 123 3.32 3.24 1.49
C GLU A 123 2.48 3.17 0.22
N ILE A 124 1.45 2.33 0.26
CA ILE A 124 0.41 2.25 -0.76
C ILE A 124 -0.85 2.90 -0.19
N PRO A 125 -1.16 4.16 -0.55
CA PRO A 125 -2.33 4.85 -0.02
C PRO A 125 -3.61 4.32 -0.67
N VAL A 126 -4.52 3.82 0.17
CA VAL A 126 -5.81 3.25 -0.26
C VAL A 126 -6.95 4.24 -0.08
N ILE A 127 -6.98 4.90 1.08
CA ILE A 127 -7.89 6.01 1.37
C ILE A 127 -7.03 7.25 1.59
N THR A 128 -7.20 8.26 0.74
CA THR A 128 -6.44 9.53 0.80
C THR A 128 -7.25 10.70 1.35
N ARG A 129 -8.58 10.54 1.43
CA ARG A 129 -9.57 11.52 1.88
C ARG A 129 -10.44 10.93 2.98
N GLU A 130 -11.12 11.77 3.73
CA GLU A 130 -12.00 11.35 4.81
C GLU A 130 -13.18 10.53 4.25
N VAL A 131 -13.43 9.35 4.81
CA VAL A 131 -14.54 8.47 4.40
C VAL A 131 -15.26 7.97 5.65
N SER A 132 -16.60 8.05 5.66
CA SER A 132 -17.41 7.47 6.74
C SER A 132 -17.21 5.96 6.82
N ARG A 133 -16.94 5.43 8.02
CA ARG A 133 -16.73 4.00 8.25
C ARG A 133 -17.94 3.13 7.94
N ASP A 134 -19.14 3.70 8.02
CA ASP A 134 -20.38 2.98 7.72
C ASP A 134 -20.66 2.88 6.21
N SER A 135 -19.93 3.63 5.39
CA SER A 135 -20.13 3.68 3.95
C SER A 135 -19.68 2.39 3.25
N LEU A 136 -20.33 2.08 2.13
CA LEU A 136 -19.87 1.03 1.22
C LEU A 136 -18.46 1.32 0.67
N ALA A 137 -18.15 2.60 0.44
CA ALA A 137 -16.83 3.00 -0.02
C ALA A 137 -15.72 2.60 0.97
N PHE A 138 -15.94 2.83 2.27
CA PHE A 138 -15.00 2.39 3.29
C PHE A 138 -14.82 0.87 3.27
N LYS A 139 -15.92 0.10 3.26
CA LYS A 139 -15.89 -1.37 3.22
C LYS A 139 -15.15 -1.91 2.00
N SER A 140 -15.38 -1.34 0.82
CA SER A 140 -14.67 -1.75 -0.40
C SER A 140 -13.19 -1.39 -0.34
N LEU A 141 -12.85 -0.17 0.08
CA LEU A 141 -11.46 0.29 0.16
C LEU A 141 -10.67 -0.45 1.25
N SER A 142 -11.26 -0.71 2.41
CA SER A 142 -10.64 -1.54 3.45
C SER A 142 -10.44 -2.98 2.97
N GLY A 143 -11.40 -3.53 2.21
CA GLY A 143 -11.26 -4.84 1.58
C GLY A 143 -10.05 -4.92 0.62
N TYR A 144 -9.82 -3.90 -0.20
CA TYR A 144 -8.61 -3.85 -1.05
C TYR A 144 -7.32 -3.75 -0.23
N ALA A 145 -7.33 -3.04 0.90
CA ALA A 145 -6.18 -2.99 1.80
C ALA A 145 -5.89 -4.35 2.43
N GLU A 146 -6.94 -5.08 2.83
CA GLU A 146 -6.84 -6.44 3.38
C GLU A 146 -6.35 -7.46 2.34
N GLU A 147 -6.88 -7.40 1.12
CA GLU A 147 -6.43 -8.24 0.00
C GLU A 147 -4.94 -8.02 -0.28
N LEU A 148 -4.54 -6.76 -0.45
CA LEU A 148 -3.15 -6.39 -0.68
C LEU A 148 -2.26 -6.83 0.48
N LYS A 149 -2.69 -6.61 1.73
CA LYS A 149 -1.93 -7.08 2.91
C LYS A 149 -1.76 -8.59 2.90
N GLY A 150 -2.82 -9.36 2.63
CA GLY A 150 -2.77 -10.82 2.58
C GLY A 150 -1.78 -11.33 1.53
N SER A 151 -1.77 -10.73 0.34
CA SER A 151 -0.79 -11.05 -0.70
C SER A 151 0.65 -10.73 -0.26
N MET A 152 0.87 -9.60 0.40
CA MET A 152 2.21 -9.22 0.89
C MET A 152 2.68 -10.08 2.07
N ASP A 153 1.78 -10.50 2.96
CA ASP A 153 2.09 -11.45 4.03
C ASP A 153 2.55 -12.81 3.47
N ALA A 154 1.95 -13.25 2.35
CA ALA A 154 2.40 -14.44 1.63
C ALA A 154 3.80 -14.26 1.03
N VAL A 155 4.12 -13.08 0.47
CA VAL A 155 5.47 -12.74 0.00
C VAL A 155 6.48 -12.81 1.15
N ILE A 156 6.17 -12.23 2.31
CA ILE A 156 7.02 -12.25 3.51
C ILE A 156 7.31 -13.69 3.95
N ALA A 157 6.27 -14.53 4.05
CA ALA A 157 6.42 -15.92 4.45
C ALA A 157 7.35 -16.70 3.50
N ARG A 158 7.26 -16.47 2.18
CA ARG A 158 8.15 -17.08 1.19
C ARG A 158 9.58 -16.54 1.28
N GLY A 159 9.75 -15.24 1.47
CA GLY A 159 11.05 -14.60 1.65
C GLY A 159 11.81 -15.19 2.84
N ALA A 160 11.13 -15.32 3.98
CA ALA A 160 11.69 -15.91 5.21
C ALA A 160 12.05 -17.39 5.06
N ALA A 161 11.26 -18.18 4.30
CA ALA A 161 11.57 -19.58 4.04
C ALA A 161 12.84 -19.76 3.19
N LYS A 162 13.10 -18.84 2.25
CA LYS A 162 14.29 -18.87 1.39
C LYS A 162 15.55 -18.44 2.12
N SER A 163 15.47 -17.46 3.03
CA SER A 163 16.63 -17.02 3.83
C SER A 163 17.04 -18.05 4.89
N GLY A 164 16.09 -18.65 5.61
CA GLY A 164 16.38 -19.66 6.64
C GLY A 164 16.84 -21.03 6.12
N GLY A 165 16.77 -21.26 4.80
CA GLY A 165 17.33 -22.44 4.13
C GLY A 165 18.81 -22.29 3.75
N ALA A 166 19.30 -21.06 3.64
CA ALA A 166 20.71 -20.78 3.32
C ALA A 166 21.62 -20.97 4.54
N GLU A 167 21.13 -20.69 5.76
CA GLU A 167 21.90 -20.82 7.01
C GLU A 167 22.05 -22.26 7.54
N ARG A 168 21.36 -23.25 6.95
CA ARG A 168 21.44 -24.68 7.37
C ARG A 168 22.37 -25.52 6.50
N LYS A 169 23.28 -24.89 5.77
CA LYS A 169 24.32 -25.56 4.97
C LYS A 169 25.71 -25.03 5.36
N GLU A 170 26.08 -25.20 6.62
CA GLU A 170 27.49 -25.21 7.05
C GLU A 170 27.72 -26.38 8.01
#